data_AF-A0A8H8MYC6-F1
#
_entry.id   AF-A0A8H8MYC6-F1
#
_cell.length_a   1.000
_cell.length_b   1.000
_cell.length_c   1.000
_cell.angle_alpha   90.00
_cell.angle_beta   90.00
_cell.angle_gamma   90.00
#
_symmetry.space_group_name_H-M   'P 1'
#
loop_
_entity.id
_entity.type
_entity.pdbx_description
1 polymer ?
#
loop_
_entity_poly.entity_id
_entity_poly.type
_entity_poly.pdbx_seq_one_letter_code
_entity_poly.pdbx_strand_id
1 'polypeptide(L)'
;MGRIASWAGKRGYGAMVVINEDSKKPNAMTIIRLPSGPTAYFKLTSIQTSAEISGHARPDPYYPELVLNGFVTRLGLTVGRLFQTLFPVTPEFEGRQVVTLHNQRDFLFFRRHRYAFRSTEKAALQEIGPRFTLKLRSLKKGVPVVEQSSTPPPPLEFAEEGDSNSLRSLNSIGGSDESNNIDKAYKPADVGDFEWVWKPELETTRRTFFM
;
A
#
# COMPACT_ATOMS: atom_id res chain seq x y z
N MET A 1 -4.60 1.93 -14.65
CA MET A 1 -4.02 0.87 -13.77
C MET A 1 -4.90 -0.36 -13.62
N GLY A 2 -6.21 -0.24 -13.31
CA GLY A 2 -7.06 -1.40 -12.95
C GLY A 2 -7.06 -2.58 -13.92
N ARG A 3 -7.01 -2.34 -15.23
CA ARG A 3 -6.99 -3.42 -16.25
C ARG A 3 -5.76 -4.33 -16.10
N ILE A 4 -4.60 -3.75 -15.83
CA ILE A 4 -3.34 -4.47 -15.61
C ILE A 4 -3.39 -5.21 -14.27
N ALA A 5 -3.93 -4.59 -13.21
CA ALA A 5 -4.14 -5.25 -11.92
C ALA A 5 -5.03 -6.49 -12.05
N SER A 6 -6.14 -6.41 -12.80
CA SER A 6 -7.03 -7.55 -13.09
C SER A 6 -6.31 -8.67 -13.84
N TRP A 7 -5.54 -8.36 -14.88
CA TRP A 7 -4.74 -9.34 -15.62
C TRP A 7 -3.65 -9.99 -14.75
N ALA A 8 -2.97 -9.21 -13.91
CA ALA A 8 -1.96 -9.72 -13.00
C ALA A 8 -2.58 -10.63 -11.92
N GLY A 9 -3.74 -10.26 -11.36
CA GLY A 9 -4.48 -11.10 -10.42
C GLY A 9 -4.91 -12.44 -11.04
N LYS A 10 -5.43 -12.42 -12.29
CA LYS A 10 -5.79 -13.64 -13.04
C LYS A 10 -4.59 -14.52 -13.38
N ARG A 11 -3.37 -13.97 -13.46
CA ARG A 11 -2.11 -14.71 -13.66
C ARG A 11 -1.45 -15.20 -12.36
N GLY A 12 -2.10 -15.01 -11.20
CA GLY A 12 -1.59 -15.46 -9.90
C GLY A 12 -0.49 -14.58 -9.28
N TYR A 13 -0.25 -13.37 -9.80
CA TYR A 13 0.74 -12.47 -9.17
C TYR A 13 0.26 -12.00 -7.79
N GLY A 14 1.18 -11.94 -6.82
CA GLY A 14 0.89 -11.50 -5.47
C GLY A 14 0.62 -9.99 -5.35
N ALA A 15 1.51 -9.16 -5.88
CA ALA A 15 1.40 -7.71 -5.79
C ALA A 15 1.82 -7.04 -7.10
N MET A 16 1.31 -5.83 -7.32
CA MET A 16 1.76 -4.92 -8.36
C MET A 16 2.33 -3.68 -7.70
N VAL A 17 3.60 -3.37 -7.99
CA VAL A 17 4.27 -2.15 -7.54
C VAL A 17 4.45 -1.24 -8.75
N VAL A 18 3.94 -0.02 -8.65
CA VAL A 18 4.02 1.00 -9.71
C VAL A 18 4.88 2.14 -9.19
N ILE A 19 6.01 2.39 -9.85
CA ILE A 19 6.88 3.54 -9.57
C ILE A 19 6.46 4.68 -10.48
N ASN A 20 6.22 5.85 -9.91
CA ASN A 20 5.98 7.08 -10.66
C ASN A 20 7.27 7.89 -10.74
N GLU A 21 7.52 8.46 -11.92
CA GLU A 21 8.70 9.28 -12.22
C GLU A 21 8.25 10.71 -12.52
N ASP A 22 9.05 11.68 -12.12
CA ASP A 22 9.03 13.05 -12.64
C ASP A 22 10.46 13.48 -12.90
N SER A 23 10.71 14.06 -14.08
CA SER A 23 11.99 14.67 -14.43
C SER A 23 13.20 13.73 -14.20
N LYS A 24 13.09 12.46 -14.64
CA LYS A 24 14.11 11.41 -14.46
C LYS A 24 14.40 11.01 -13.01
N LYS A 25 13.50 11.31 -12.08
CA LYS A 25 13.60 10.96 -10.65
C LYS A 25 12.32 10.28 -10.17
N PRO A 26 12.40 9.11 -9.50
CA PRO A 26 11.22 8.51 -8.90
C PRO A 26 10.65 9.43 -7.80
N ASN A 27 9.33 9.65 -7.81
CA ASN A 27 8.67 10.59 -6.89
C ASN A 27 7.60 9.94 -6.00
N ALA A 28 7.08 8.79 -6.40
CA ALA A 28 6.05 8.05 -5.67
C ALA A 28 6.07 6.56 -5.99
N MET A 29 5.51 5.77 -5.08
CA MET A 29 5.38 4.32 -5.17
C MET A 29 3.95 3.94 -4.82
N THR A 30 3.28 3.20 -5.70
CA THR A 30 1.95 2.63 -5.43
C THR A 30 2.10 1.12 -5.28
N ILE A 31 1.64 0.57 -4.16
CA ILE A 31 1.65 -0.86 -3.87
C ILE A 31 0.20 -1.35 -3.86
N ILE A 32 -0.10 -2.31 -4.73
CA ILE A 32 -1.44 -2.91 -4.88
C ILE A 32 -1.32 -4.40 -4.57
N ARG A 33 -1.97 -4.87 -3.50
CA ARG A 33 -2.05 -6.31 -3.21
C ARG A 33 -3.15 -6.91 -4.08
N LEU A 34 -2.81 -7.92 -4.87
CA LEU A 34 -3.75 -8.64 -5.75
C LEU A 34 -4.34 -9.86 -5.03
N PRO A 35 -5.41 -10.50 -5.55
CA PRO A 35 -6.28 -10.04 -6.63
C PRO A 35 -7.24 -8.92 -6.17
N SER A 36 -7.45 -8.75 -4.87
CA SER A 36 -8.52 -7.93 -4.27
C SER A 36 -8.08 -7.17 -3.00
N GLY A 37 -6.77 -7.08 -2.74
CA GLY A 37 -6.22 -6.44 -1.55
C GLY A 37 -6.11 -4.91 -1.67
N PRO A 38 -5.65 -4.22 -0.61
CA PRO A 38 -5.60 -2.76 -0.58
C PRO A 38 -4.60 -2.16 -1.57
N THR A 39 -4.84 -0.89 -1.89
CA THR A 39 -3.95 -0.03 -2.69
C THR A 39 -3.39 1.07 -1.79
N ALA A 40 -2.08 1.07 -1.55
CA ALA A 40 -1.39 2.09 -0.79
C ALA A 40 -0.52 2.96 -1.71
N TYR A 41 -0.67 4.28 -1.59
CA TYR A 41 0.09 5.27 -2.34
C TYR A 41 1.05 6.02 -1.41
N PHE A 42 2.34 5.97 -1.74
CA PHE A 42 3.42 6.59 -0.96
C PHE A 42 4.13 7.65 -1.79
N LYS A 43 4.42 8.81 -1.19
CA LYS A 43 5.42 9.73 -1.73
C LYS A 43 6.81 9.20 -1.39
N LEU A 44 7.69 9.13 -2.39
CA LEU A 44 9.12 8.85 -2.22
C LEU A 44 9.87 10.15 -1.92
N THR A 45 10.81 10.11 -0.99
CA THR A 45 11.78 11.19 -0.71
C THR A 45 13.14 10.60 -0.35
N SER A 46 14.20 11.42 -0.44
CA SER A 46 15.56 11.05 -0.02
C SER A 46 16.06 9.72 -0.63
N ILE A 47 15.78 9.51 -1.92
CA ILE A 47 16.27 8.34 -2.66
C ILE A 47 17.77 8.52 -2.90
N GLN A 48 18.54 7.48 -2.61
CA GLN A 48 19.90 7.32 -3.08
C GLN A 48 20.08 5.89 -3.61
N THR A 49 20.62 5.78 -4.82
CA THR A 49 20.91 4.47 -5.44
C THR A 49 22.12 3.82 -4.78
N SER A 50 22.31 2.50 -4.94
CA SER A 50 23.47 1.81 -4.36
C SER A 50 24.81 2.41 -4.80
N ALA A 51 24.90 2.88 -6.05
CA ALA A 51 26.12 3.49 -6.57
C ALA A 51 26.53 4.79 -5.84
N GLU A 52 25.57 5.50 -5.24
CA GLU A 52 25.81 6.73 -4.46
C GLU A 52 26.23 6.45 -3.01
N ILE A 53 26.10 5.20 -2.54
CA ILE A 53 26.37 4.82 -1.16
C ILE A 53 27.85 4.40 -1.02
N SER A 54 28.63 5.20 -0.30
CA SER A 54 30.02 4.83 0.02
C SER A 54 30.06 3.56 0.90
N GLY A 55 30.96 2.63 0.56
CA GLY A 55 31.15 1.38 1.31
C GLY A 55 30.02 0.35 1.18
N HIS A 56 29.10 0.49 0.22
CA HIS A 56 28.06 -0.50 -0.01
C HIS A 56 28.64 -1.87 -0.41
N ALA A 57 27.97 -2.95 0.02
CA ALA A 57 28.28 -4.29 -0.47
C ALA A 57 27.38 -4.68 -1.65
N ARG A 58 27.84 -5.66 -2.43
CA ARG A 58 27.02 -6.30 -3.47
C ARG A 58 25.84 -7.05 -2.82
N PRO A 59 24.62 -6.98 -3.37
CA PRO A 59 23.52 -7.83 -2.94
C PRO A 59 23.68 -9.26 -3.50
N ASP A 60 23.49 -10.26 -2.63
CA ASP A 60 23.40 -11.67 -3.03
C ASP A 60 21.92 -12.05 -3.26
N PRO A 61 21.61 -13.13 -4.01
CA PRO A 61 20.23 -13.49 -4.37
C PRO A 61 19.38 -14.04 -3.20
N TYR A 62 19.96 -14.26 -2.03
CA TYR A 62 19.28 -14.80 -0.85
C TYR A 62 18.08 -13.95 -0.38
N TYR A 63 17.05 -14.62 0.13
CA TYR A 63 15.87 -13.98 0.69
C TYR A 63 16.16 -13.34 2.07
N PRO A 64 15.99 -12.01 2.22
CA PRO A 64 16.35 -11.30 3.44
C PRO A 64 15.30 -11.45 4.54
N GLU A 65 15.74 -11.35 5.78
CA GLU A 65 14.87 -11.14 6.95
C GLU A 65 14.16 -9.78 6.86
N LEU A 66 12.95 -9.67 7.41
CA LEU A 66 12.17 -8.43 7.42
C LEU A 66 11.96 -7.91 8.84
N VAL A 67 12.51 -6.72 9.13
CA VAL A 67 12.36 -6.01 10.40
C VAL A 67 11.41 -4.82 10.20
N LEU A 68 10.27 -4.85 10.89
CA LEU A 68 9.28 -3.78 10.90
C LEU A 68 9.26 -3.09 12.27
N ASN A 69 9.79 -1.87 12.34
CA ASN A 69 9.90 -1.11 13.59
C ASN A 69 8.92 0.06 13.60
N GLY A 70 8.20 0.26 14.71
CA GLY A 70 7.36 1.45 14.93
C GLY A 70 5.98 1.42 14.28
N PHE A 71 5.51 0.28 13.75
CA PHE A 71 4.15 0.13 13.20
C PHE A 71 3.18 -0.29 14.31
N VAL A 72 2.70 0.68 15.10
CA VAL A 72 1.93 0.40 16.34
C VAL A 72 0.44 0.72 16.19
N THR A 73 0.09 1.71 15.36
CA THR A 73 -1.33 2.08 15.20
C THR A 73 -2.07 1.06 14.32
N ARG A 74 -3.41 1.12 14.27
CA ARG A 74 -4.21 0.31 13.35
C ARG A 74 -3.78 0.51 11.88
N LEU A 75 -3.50 1.75 11.47
CA LEU A 75 -3.01 2.06 10.12
C LEU A 75 -1.60 1.52 9.91
N GLY A 76 -0.71 1.69 10.90
CA GLY A 76 0.63 1.14 10.90
C GLY A 76 0.64 -0.38 10.74
N LEU A 77 -0.20 -1.10 11.49
CA LEU A 77 -0.36 -2.55 11.37
C LEU A 77 -0.86 -2.98 9.99
N THR A 78 -1.80 -2.25 9.38
CA THR A 78 -2.25 -2.52 8.00
C THR A 78 -1.12 -2.31 6.99
N VAL A 79 -0.35 -1.22 7.10
CA VAL A 79 0.79 -0.92 6.22
C VAL A 79 1.94 -1.92 6.43
N GLY A 80 2.24 -2.29 7.68
CA GLY A 80 3.24 -3.29 8.02
C GLY A 80 2.89 -4.66 7.42
N ARG A 81 1.62 -5.10 7.56
CA ARG A 81 1.12 -6.32 6.90
C ARG A 81 1.21 -6.24 5.38
N LEU A 82 0.92 -5.09 4.77
CA LEU A 82 1.10 -4.90 3.33
C LEU A 82 2.56 -5.14 2.91
N PHE A 83 3.53 -4.57 3.63
CA PHE A 83 4.95 -4.84 3.37
C PHE A 83 5.34 -6.29 3.62
N GLN A 84 4.83 -6.95 4.68
CA GLN A 84 5.06 -8.39 4.89
C GLN A 84 4.64 -9.23 3.67
N THR A 85 3.55 -8.89 2.98
CA THR A 85 3.12 -9.64 1.77
C THR A 85 4.04 -9.47 0.55
N LEU A 86 5.01 -8.57 0.59
CA LEU A 86 5.99 -8.37 -0.50
C LEU A 86 7.27 -9.20 -0.33
N PHE A 87 7.50 -9.77 0.87
CA PHE A 87 8.68 -10.57 1.17
C PHE A 87 8.29 -12.05 1.37
N PRO A 88 9.21 -13.00 1.10
CA PRO A 88 9.01 -14.41 1.43
C PRO A 88 8.76 -14.61 2.91
N VAL A 89 7.93 -15.60 3.25
CA VAL A 89 7.61 -15.95 4.65
C VAL A 89 8.81 -16.60 5.35
N THR A 90 9.65 -17.31 4.60
CA THR A 90 10.86 -18.00 5.09
C THR A 90 12.10 -17.25 4.60
N PRO A 91 12.84 -16.57 5.49
CA PRO A 91 14.11 -15.92 5.14
C PRO A 91 15.28 -16.92 5.12
N GLU A 92 16.36 -16.56 4.43
CA GLU A 92 17.56 -17.38 4.24
C GLU A 92 18.73 -16.80 5.04
N PHE A 93 18.89 -17.27 6.28
CA PHE A 93 19.88 -16.77 7.24
C PHE A 93 21.34 -16.90 6.76
N GLU A 94 21.64 -17.82 5.84
CA GLU A 94 22.98 -17.97 5.24
C GLU A 94 23.46 -16.68 4.56
N GLY A 95 22.57 -15.99 3.85
CA GLY A 95 22.88 -14.72 3.19
C GLY A 95 23.18 -13.57 4.16
N ARG A 96 22.79 -13.70 5.43
CA ARG A 96 22.90 -12.68 6.49
C ARG A 96 22.39 -11.31 6.06
N GLN A 97 21.23 -11.29 5.40
CA GLN A 97 20.63 -10.08 4.87
C GLN A 97 19.36 -9.72 5.63
N VAL A 98 19.18 -8.43 5.88
CA VAL A 98 17.99 -7.88 6.52
C VAL A 98 17.49 -6.66 5.77
N VAL A 99 16.19 -6.61 5.55
CA VAL A 99 15.45 -5.41 5.12
C VAL A 99 14.78 -4.83 6.36
N THR A 100 15.01 -3.53 6.59
CA THR A 100 14.42 -2.79 7.70
C THR A 100 13.49 -1.71 7.15
N LEU A 101 12.24 -1.72 7.60
CA LEU A 101 11.37 -0.55 7.52
C LEU A 101 11.21 0.00 8.93
N HIS A 102 11.75 1.19 9.17
CA HIS A 102 11.60 1.91 10.42
C HIS A 102 10.60 3.05 10.23
N ASN A 103 9.44 2.95 10.86
CA ASN A 103 8.48 4.05 10.97
C ASN A 103 8.93 5.01 12.09
N GLN A 104 9.16 6.27 11.73
CA GLN A 104 9.45 7.35 12.66
C GLN A 104 8.69 8.60 12.22
N ARG A 105 7.70 9.04 13.02
CA ARG A 105 6.90 10.25 12.75
C ARG A 105 6.24 10.26 11.34
N ASP A 106 5.62 9.14 10.97
CA ASP A 106 5.00 8.88 9.66
C ASP A 106 5.95 8.86 8.45
N PHE A 107 7.26 8.82 8.69
CA PHE A 107 8.26 8.53 7.67
C PHE A 107 8.74 7.09 7.81
N LEU A 108 8.57 6.28 6.77
CA LEU A 108 9.09 4.92 6.70
C LEU A 108 10.47 4.96 6.04
N PHE A 109 11.51 4.74 6.83
CA PHE A 109 12.88 4.61 6.34
C PHE A 109 13.11 3.19 5.87
N PHE A 110 13.23 3.01 4.55
CA PHE A 110 13.62 1.73 3.95
C PHE A 110 15.14 1.64 3.89
N ARG A 111 15.71 0.59 4.48
CA ARG A 111 17.14 0.25 4.39
C ARG A 111 17.25 -1.26 4.21
N ARG A 112 18.29 -1.73 3.51
CA ARG A 112 18.68 -3.14 3.46
C ARG A 112 20.15 -3.23 3.82
N HIS A 113 20.49 -4.21 4.66
CA HIS A 113 21.82 -4.39 5.21
C HIS A 113 22.25 -5.85 5.09
N ARG A 114 23.55 -6.07 4.96
CA ARG A 114 24.21 -7.33 5.34
C ARG A 114 24.70 -7.19 6.78
N TYR A 115 24.48 -8.20 7.62
CA TYR A 115 24.97 -8.21 8.99
C TYR A 115 26.12 -9.20 9.20
N ALA A 116 26.99 -8.90 10.16
CA ALA A 116 28.05 -9.78 10.61
C ALA A 116 28.22 -9.69 12.13
N PHE A 117 28.04 -10.80 12.83
CA PHE A 117 28.34 -10.90 14.25
C PHE A 117 29.86 -10.88 14.44
N ARG A 118 30.38 -9.74 14.92
CA ARG A 118 31.80 -9.60 15.33
C ARG A 118 32.00 -9.90 16.82
N SER A 119 30.92 -9.85 17.58
CA SER A 119 30.80 -10.17 19.01
C SER A 119 29.42 -10.79 19.23
N THR A 120 29.26 -11.53 20.32
CA THR A 120 27.96 -12.05 20.80
C THR A 120 26.94 -10.95 21.07
N GLU A 121 27.38 -9.74 21.42
CA GLU A 121 26.49 -8.63 21.79
C GLU A 121 26.21 -7.66 20.63
N LYS A 122 27.04 -7.64 19.58
CA LYS A 122 27.03 -6.58 18.55
C LYS A 122 27.21 -7.12 17.15
N ALA A 123 26.18 -6.92 16.33
CA ALA A 123 26.25 -7.08 14.88
C ALA A 123 26.80 -5.81 14.22
N ALA A 124 27.78 -5.96 13.33
CA ALA A 124 28.16 -4.93 12.39
C ALA A 124 27.21 -4.98 11.17
N LEU A 125 26.80 -3.81 10.67
CA LEU A 125 25.92 -3.67 9.51
C LEU A 125 26.66 -3.00 8.35
N GLN A 126 26.36 -3.44 7.13
CA GLN A 126 26.82 -2.82 5.89
C GLN A 126 25.63 -2.63 4.96
N GLU A 127 25.40 -1.42 4.44
CA GLU A 127 24.29 -1.14 3.51
C GLU A 127 24.46 -1.93 2.20
N ILE A 128 23.35 -2.52 1.72
CA ILE A 128 23.24 -3.20 0.42
C ILE A 128 21.92 -2.78 -0.24
N GLY A 129 21.92 -2.47 -1.54
CA GLY A 129 20.72 -1.94 -2.20
C GLY A 129 20.51 -0.42 -1.96
N PRO A 130 19.39 0.15 -2.42
CA PRO A 130 19.13 1.59 -2.32
C PRO A 130 18.58 1.97 -0.95
N ARG A 131 18.71 3.25 -0.60
CA ARG A 131 18.06 3.86 0.56
C ARG A 131 17.06 4.91 0.12
N PHE A 132 15.88 4.91 0.72
CA PHE A 132 14.84 5.90 0.48
C PHE A 132 13.93 6.03 1.69
N THR A 133 13.09 7.07 1.67
CA THR A 133 12.05 7.30 2.66
C THR A 133 10.69 7.32 1.95
N LEU A 134 9.71 6.63 2.51
CA LEU A 134 8.32 6.66 2.07
C LEU A 134 7.49 7.47 3.07
N LYS A 135 6.52 8.24 2.58
CA LYS A 135 5.44 8.81 3.38
C LYS A 135 4.11 8.38 2.78
N LEU A 136 3.26 7.69 3.56
CA LEU A 136 1.94 7.29 3.12
C LEU A 136 1.12 8.55 2.78
N ARG A 137 0.46 8.56 1.62
CA ARG A 137 -0.40 9.64 1.15
C ARG A 137 -1.85 9.22 1.02
N SER A 138 -2.12 7.97 0.66
CA SER A 138 -3.46 7.38 0.78
C SER A 138 -3.43 5.86 0.86
N LEU A 139 -4.48 5.31 1.45
CA LEU A 139 -4.78 3.89 1.53
C LEU A 139 -6.23 3.69 1.06
N LYS A 140 -6.43 2.97 -0.04
CA LYS A 140 -7.74 2.57 -0.55
C LYS A 140 -8.00 1.10 -0.28
N LYS A 141 -9.26 0.74 -0.04
CA LYS A 141 -9.67 -0.66 -0.04
C LYS A 141 -9.73 -1.17 -1.48
N GLY A 142 -9.29 -2.41 -1.69
CA GLY A 142 -9.33 -3.06 -3.00
C GLY A 142 -8.32 -2.52 -4.04
N VAL A 143 -8.39 -3.14 -5.23
CA VAL A 143 -7.58 -2.79 -6.41
C VAL A 143 -8.24 -1.66 -7.21
N PRO A 144 -7.47 -0.83 -7.97
CA PRO A 144 -8.06 0.24 -8.76
C PRO A 144 -9.06 -0.27 -9.80
N VAL A 145 -10.19 0.42 -9.94
CA VAL A 145 -11.28 0.02 -10.86
C VAL A 145 -10.79 0.07 -12.31
N VAL A 146 -11.37 -0.80 -13.15
CA VAL A 146 -11.31 -0.66 -14.61
C VAL A 146 -12.39 0.34 -15.00
N GLU A 147 -12.03 1.62 -15.10
CA GLU A 147 -12.89 2.59 -15.78
C GLU A 147 -13.08 2.12 -17.23
N GLN A 148 -14.28 1.62 -17.52
CA GLN A 148 -14.75 1.45 -18.89
C GLN A 148 -15.28 2.82 -19.31
N SER A 149 -14.62 3.47 -20.26
CA SER A 149 -15.03 4.76 -20.83
C SER A 149 -16.36 4.70 -21.60
N SER A 150 -17.05 3.56 -21.57
CA SER A 150 -18.36 3.28 -22.15
C SER A 150 -19.49 3.25 -21.11
N THR A 151 -19.20 3.35 -19.81
CA THR A 151 -20.25 3.54 -18.81
C THR A 151 -20.73 4.99 -18.89
N PRO A 152 -22.02 5.26 -19.16
CA PRO A 152 -22.53 6.62 -19.10
C PRO A 152 -22.28 7.22 -17.71
N PRO A 153 -21.96 8.52 -17.59
CA PRO A 153 -21.95 9.16 -16.28
C PRO A 153 -23.32 8.96 -15.61
N PRO A 154 -23.37 8.79 -14.28
CA PRO A 154 -24.65 8.73 -13.57
C PRO A 154 -25.48 9.98 -13.93
N PRO A 155 -26.81 9.85 -14.08
CA PRO A 155 -27.66 10.99 -14.39
C PRO A 155 -27.42 12.14 -13.43
N LEU A 156 -27.42 13.37 -13.96
CA LEU A 156 -27.39 14.56 -13.13
C LEU A 156 -28.70 14.64 -12.34
N GLU A 157 -28.67 14.20 -11.08
CA GLU A 157 -29.71 14.51 -10.11
C GLU A 157 -29.65 16.01 -9.84
N PHE A 158 -30.49 16.76 -10.55
CA PHE A 158 -30.84 18.11 -10.16
C PHE A 158 -31.56 18.01 -8.81
N ALA A 159 -31.12 18.79 -7.82
CA ALA A 159 -31.91 18.95 -6.61
C ALA A 159 -33.25 19.56 -7.00
N GLU A 160 -34.33 18.79 -6.88
CA GLU A 160 -35.67 19.33 -6.96
C GLU A 160 -35.83 20.32 -5.81
N GLU A 161 -36.02 21.61 -6.12
CA GLU A 161 -36.57 22.57 -5.16
C GLU A 161 -38.05 22.22 -4.93
N GLY A 162 -38.26 21.11 -4.23
CA GLY A 162 -39.57 20.59 -3.85
C GLY A 162 -40.03 21.20 -2.53
N ASP A 163 -41.20 21.82 -2.58
CA ASP A 163 -41.85 22.48 -1.45
C ASP A 163 -41.97 21.60 -0.20
N SER A 164 -41.99 22.29 0.94
CA SER A 164 -42.08 21.69 2.28
C SER A 164 -43.42 21.02 2.60
N ASN A 165 -43.67 19.79 2.10
CA ASN A 165 -44.53 18.81 2.79
C ASN A 165 -44.51 17.39 2.19
N SER A 166 -43.86 16.42 2.87
CA SER A 166 -44.39 15.04 3.08
C SER A 166 -43.39 14.09 3.76
N LEU A 167 -43.19 14.25 5.07
CA LEU A 167 -42.60 13.19 5.90
C LEU A 167 -43.60 12.02 6.08
N ARG A 168 -43.58 10.98 5.24
CA ARG A 168 -44.20 9.67 5.56
C ARG A 168 -43.46 8.43 5.02
N SER A 169 -42.83 7.76 5.98
CA SER A 169 -42.82 6.29 6.18
C SER A 169 -42.01 5.37 5.26
N LEU A 170 -41.03 4.71 5.87
CA LEU A 170 -40.41 3.46 5.40
C LEU A 170 -41.33 2.23 5.55
N ASN A 171 -40.93 1.15 4.87
CA ASN A 171 -41.25 -0.28 5.08
C ASN A 171 -42.51 -0.87 4.43
N SER A 172 -42.28 -1.80 3.49
CA SER A 172 -43.02 -3.07 3.37
C SER A 172 -42.11 -4.18 2.82
N ILE A 173 -42.46 -5.46 3.04
CA ILE A 173 -41.59 -6.64 2.92
C ILE A 173 -42.23 -7.73 2.04
N GLY A 174 -41.40 -8.49 1.31
CA GLY A 174 -41.73 -9.80 0.70
C GLY A 174 -41.22 -9.93 -0.76
N GLY A 175 -40.74 -11.07 -1.26
CA GLY A 175 -40.43 -12.37 -0.64
C GLY A 175 -40.32 -13.48 -1.72
N SER A 176 -39.38 -14.44 -1.57
CA SER A 176 -39.10 -15.63 -2.44
C SER A 176 -38.78 -15.36 -3.93
N ASP A 177 -37.99 -16.12 -4.71
CA ASP A 177 -36.84 -17.04 -4.52
C ASP A 177 -36.22 -17.28 -5.94
N GLU A 178 -35.16 -18.04 -6.26
CA GLU A 178 -34.38 -19.09 -5.56
C GLU A 178 -32.90 -19.14 -6.07
N SER A 179 -32.25 -20.32 -6.09
CA SER A 179 -30.91 -20.69 -6.56
C SER A 179 -30.20 -19.85 -7.64
N ASN A 180 -28.95 -19.43 -7.33
CA ASN A 180 -27.79 -19.81 -8.16
C ASN A 180 -26.45 -19.63 -7.43
N ASN A 181 -25.68 -20.71 -7.30
CA ASN A 181 -24.35 -20.71 -6.70
C ASN A 181 -23.30 -20.40 -7.77
N ILE A 182 -23.08 -19.12 -8.03
CA ILE A 182 -22.06 -18.61 -8.97
C ILE A 182 -21.06 -17.78 -8.17
N ASP A 183 -19.78 -17.92 -8.52
CA ASP A 183 -18.61 -17.23 -7.99
C ASP A 183 -18.90 -15.93 -7.22
N LYS A 184 -18.26 -15.77 -6.04
CA LYS A 184 -18.23 -14.49 -5.31
C LYS A 184 -17.59 -13.42 -6.20
N ALA A 185 -18.42 -12.78 -7.03
CA ALA A 185 -18.02 -11.73 -7.93
C ALA A 185 -17.41 -10.61 -7.10
N TYR A 186 -16.12 -10.35 -7.35
CA TYR A 186 -15.41 -9.25 -6.71
C TYR A 186 -16.14 -7.94 -7.05
N LYS A 187 -16.90 -7.41 -6.09
CA LYS A 187 -17.43 -6.05 -6.20
C LYS A 187 -16.23 -5.12 -6.28
N PRO A 188 -16.05 -4.37 -7.39
CA PRO A 188 -14.99 -3.37 -7.44
C PRO A 188 -15.21 -2.36 -6.32
N ALA A 189 -14.15 -1.94 -5.65
CA ALA A 189 -14.25 -0.89 -4.66
C ALA A 189 -14.71 0.40 -5.35
N ASP A 190 -15.72 1.06 -4.79
CA ASP A 190 -16.19 2.34 -5.32
C ASP A 190 -15.05 3.35 -5.40
N VAL A 191 -15.10 4.23 -6.40
CA VAL A 191 -14.00 5.15 -6.78
C VAL A 191 -13.49 5.99 -5.59
N GLY A 192 -14.34 6.19 -4.58
CA GLY A 192 -14.08 6.95 -3.34
C GLY A 192 -13.84 6.18 -2.04
N ASP A 193 -13.82 4.84 -1.95
CA ASP A 193 -13.61 4.13 -0.65
C ASP A 193 -12.13 4.13 -0.22
N PHE A 194 -11.67 5.28 0.26
CA PHE A 194 -10.41 5.43 0.97
C PHE A 194 -10.56 5.01 2.44
N GLU A 195 -9.73 4.06 2.89
CA GLU A 195 -9.58 3.76 4.32
C GLU A 195 -8.83 4.89 5.05
N TRP A 196 -7.89 5.55 4.37
CA TRP A 196 -7.17 6.71 4.90
C TRP A 196 -6.63 7.62 3.79
N VAL A 197 -6.63 8.94 4.03
CA VAL A 197 -6.04 9.95 3.14
C VAL A 197 -5.26 10.96 3.98
N TRP A 198 -4.01 11.23 3.57
CA TRP A 198 -3.24 12.34 4.11
C TRP A 198 -3.82 13.67 3.64
N LYS A 199 -4.03 14.61 4.56
CA LYS A 199 -4.39 16.00 4.24
C LYS A 199 -3.33 16.98 4.78
N PRO A 200 -3.13 18.16 4.13
CA PRO A 200 -2.13 19.15 4.56
C PRO A 200 -2.26 19.60 6.02
N GLU A 201 -3.50 19.71 6.52
CA GLU A 201 -3.79 20.17 7.87
C GLU A 201 -3.20 19.21 8.92
N LEU A 202 -3.03 17.92 8.59
CA LEU A 202 -2.43 16.92 9.48
C LEU A 202 -0.94 17.19 9.76
N GLU A 203 -0.23 17.92 8.89
CA GLU A 203 1.18 18.30 9.14
C GLU A 203 1.33 19.49 10.11
N THR A 204 0.25 20.22 10.42
CA THR A 204 0.28 21.33 11.38
C THR A 204 0.55 20.86 12.82
N THR A 205 0.05 19.67 13.17
CA THR A 205 0.10 19.14 14.53
C THR A 205 1.28 18.19 14.70
N ARG A 206 2.45 18.74 15.11
CA ARG A 206 3.70 17.96 15.39
C ARG A 206 3.61 16.97 16.57
N ARG A 207 2.42 16.72 17.12
CA ARG A 207 2.15 15.86 18.29
C ARG A 207 1.46 14.54 17.93
N THR A 208 0.81 14.45 16.78
CA THR A 208 0.02 13.29 16.35
C THR A 208 0.68 12.62 15.17
N PHE A 209 0.89 11.30 15.27
CA PHE A 209 1.40 10.46 14.19
C PHE A 209 0.39 9.33 13.93
N PHE A 210 0.31 8.86 12.68
CA PHE A 210 -0.80 8.02 12.21
C PHE A 210 -0.40 6.56 11.96
N MET A 211 0.87 6.23 11.73
CA MET A 211 1.40 4.85 11.59
C MET A 211 2.08 4.35 12.87
#